data_AF-A0A2I0HQS4-F1
#
_entry.id   AF-A0A2I0HQS4-F1
#
_cell.length_a   1.000
_cell.length_b   1.000
_cell.length_c   1.000
_cell.angle_alpha   90.00
_cell.angle_beta   90.00
_cell.angle_gamma   90.00
#
_symmetry.space_group_name_H-M   'P 1'
#
loop_
_entity.id
_entity.type
_entity.pdbx_description
1 polymer ?
#
loop_
_entity_poly.entity_id
_entity_poly.type
_entity_poly.pdbx_seq_one_letter_code
_entity_poly.pdbx_strand_id
1 'polypeptide(L)'
;MAASSAQSHAQAPSAGDANVFQLIQAHEEKAARLPPIEEIRTVLDRSVRGMLSTLSHDLLGNPKCSLLVARDPEDMTDLVITVHGDAVAVTEQEKEAARAAYLSKHPNAFWVDFGDFQFMRIEPKVVRYVSGVATALLGSGEFLKEEYKAAKVDPIAQFSKPVSSHMNRDHAEDTKAIVRHWTSIPVDSAYMLDIDSLGFNVNATCQGTSVKLRVPFTRRAVDRKDVKTLIVEMLQAAQPKDS
;
A
#
# COMPACT_ATOMS: atom_id res chain seq x y z
N MET A 1 -10.71 -36.34 31.69
CA MET A 1 -10.98 -35.36 30.62
C MET A 1 -9.67 -35.10 29.90
N ALA A 2 -9.49 -35.67 28.71
CA ALA A 2 -8.29 -35.46 27.90
C ALA A 2 -8.60 -34.40 26.83
N ALA A 3 -7.85 -33.31 26.83
CA ALA A 3 -7.93 -32.27 25.81
C ALA A 3 -7.23 -32.75 24.54
N SER A 4 -7.98 -32.83 23.44
CA SER A 4 -7.44 -33.09 22.10
C SER A 4 -6.88 -31.78 21.54
N SER A 5 -5.59 -31.78 21.25
CA SER A 5 -4.90 -30.74 20.50
C SER A 5 -5.13 -30.94 19.01
N ALA A 6 -5.90 -30.05 18.38
CA ALA A 6 -6.03 -30.01 16.93
C ALA A 6 -4.76 -29.39 16.33
N GLN A 7 -3.93 -30.21 15.69
CA GLN A 7 -2.85 -29.74 14.81
C GLN A 7 -3.46 -29.30 13.48
N SER A 8 -3.35 -28.01 13.15
CA SER A 8 -3.60 -27.52 11.79
C SER A 8 -2.47 -27.99 10.87
N HIS A 9 -2.70 -29.04 10.10
CA HIS A 9 -1.82 -29.40 8.99
C HIS A 9 -2.10 -28.48 7.81
N ALA A 10 -1.12 -27.65 7.44
CA ALA A 10 -1.10 -27.00 6.14
C ALA A 10 -0.95 -28.10 5.08
N GLN A 11 -2.03 -28.35 4.35
CA GLN A 11 -2.11 -29.38 3.32
C GLN A 11 -1.32 -28.92 2.09
N ALA A 12 -0.52 -29.82 1.49
CA ALA A 12 0.21 -29.50 0.27
C ALA A 12 -0.78 -29.20 -0.88
N PRO A 13 -0.51 -28.18 -1.70
CA PRO A 13 -1.43 -27.76 -2.76
C PRO A 13 -1.68 -28.89 -3.77
N SER A 14 -2.93 -29.02 -4.23
CA SER A 14 -3.32 -29.96 -5.28
C SER A 14 -2.70 -29.58 -6.63
N ALA A 15 -2.70 -30.49 -7.61
CA ALA A 15 -2.20 -30.19 -8.96
C ALA A 15 -2.98 -29.04 -9.66
N GLY A 16 -4.26 -28.86 -9.33
CA GLY A 16 -5.05 -27.71 -9.78
C GLY A 16 -4.62 -26.40 -9.12
N ASP A 17 -4.29 -26.46 -7.83
CA ASP A 17 -3.84 -25.31 -7.04
C ASP A 17 -2.45 -24.85 -7.51
N ALA A 18 -1.55 -25.79 -7.82
CA ALA A 18 -0.22 -25.51 -8.35
C ALA A 18 -0.28 -24.72 -9.68
N ASN A 19 -1.29 -24.95 -10.51
CA ASN A 19 -1.52 -24.22 -11.75
C ASN A 19 -1.95 -22.76 -11.47
N VAL A 20 -2.83 -22.54 -10.50
CA VAL A 20 -3.29 -21.19 -10.12
C VAL A 20 -2.17 -20.35 -9.51
N PHE A 21 -1.34 -20.93 -8.64
CA PHE A 21 -0.19 -20.21 -8.07
C PHE A 21 0.83 -19.77 -9.14
N GLN A 22 1.09 -20.62 -10.15
CA GLN A 22 1.96 -20.26 -11.27
C GLN A 22 1.36 -19.14 -12.13
N LEU A 23 0.04 -19.17 -12.36
CA LEU A 23 -0.66 -18.08 -13.05
C LEU A 23 -0.57 -16.76 -12.28
N ILE A 24 -0.77 -16.79 -10.96
CA ILE A 24 -0.63 -15.62 -10.09
C ILE A 24 0.79 -15.05 -10.20
N GLN A 25 1.82 -15.89 -10.05
CA GLN A 25 3.20 -15.43 -10.13
C GLN A 25 3.52 -14.81 -11.51
N ALA A 26 3.15 -15.50 -12.59
CA ALA A 26 3.42 -15.03 -13.95
C ALA A 26 2.69 -13.73 -14.28
N HIS A 27 1.52 -13.51 -13.67
CA HIS A 27 0.77 -12.26 -13.77
C HIS A 27 1.45 -11.13 -13.00
N GLU A 28 1.78 -11.35 -11.72
CA GLU A 28 2.40 -10.35 -10.85
C GLU A 28 3.77 -9.86 -11.36
N GLU A 29 4.55 -10.75 -11.99
CA GLU A 29 5.85 -10.39 -12.60
C GLU A 29 5.72 -9.42 -13.79
N LYS A 30 4.57 -9.42 -14.48
CA LYS A 30 4.35 -8.63 -15.70
C LYS A 30 3.45 -7.42 -15.50
N ALA A 31 2.62 -7.43 -14.46
CA ALA A 31 1.63 -6.39 -14.23
C ALA A 31 2.32 -5.02 -14.04
N ALA A 32 1.81 -4.00 -14.73
CA ALA A 32 2.35 -2.64 -14.60
C ALA A 32 2.12 -2.08 -13.19
N ARG A 33 3.20 -1.60 -12.55
CA ARG A 33 3.23 -1.07 -11.18
C ARG A 33 4.13 0.16 -11.12
N LEU A 34 3.98 0.94 -10.06
CA LEU A 34 4.92 2.02 -9.78
C LEU A 34 6.33 1.44 -9.59
N PRO A 35 7.39 2.15 -10.03
CA PRO A 35 8.76 1.85 -9.60
C PRO A 35 8.83 1.78 -8.07
N PRO A 36 9.64 0.88 -7.48
CA PRO A 36 9.65 0.69 -6.02
C PRO A 36 9.84 1.98 -5.22
N ILE A 37 10.68 2.91 -5.68
CA ILE A 37 10.90 4.18 -4.99
C ILE A 37 9.67 5.12 -5.04
N GLU A 38 8.91 5.12 -6.12
CA GLU A 38 7.67 5.90 -6.23
C GLU A 38 6.55 5.28 -5.40
N GLU A 39 6.48 3.94 -5.32
CA GLU A 39 5.58 3.21 -4.44
C GLU A 39 5.83 3.59 -2.97
N ILE A 40 7.08 3.48 -2.52
CA ILE A 40 7.51 3.84 -1.16
C ILE A 40 7.25 5.31 -0.86
N ARG A 41 7.60 6.21 -1.80
CA ARG A 41 7.38 7.65 -1.66
C ARG A 41 5.89 7.96 -1.51
N THR A 42 5.04 7.26 -2.25
CA THR A 42 3.59 7.43 -2.22
C THR A 42 3.01 6.90 -0.91
N VAL A 43 3.37 5.68 -0.51
CA VAL A 43 2.85 5.07 0.74
C VAL A 43 3.24 5.90 1.97
N LEU A 44 4.50 6.34 2.07
CA LEU A 44 4.92 7.22 3.17
C LEU A 44 4.16 8.55 3.20
N ASP A 45 3.88 9.14 2.02
CA ASP A 45 3.18 10.41 1.91
C ASP A 45 1.69 10.32 2.29
N ARG A 46 1.07 9.17 2.03
CA ARG A 46 -0.34 8.90 2.35
C ARG A 46 -0.53 8.38 3.77
N SER A 47 0.53 7.88 4.39
CA SER A 47 0.53 7.42 5.78
C SER A 47 0.49 8.60 6.76
N VAL A 48 -0.24 8.43 7.86
CA VAL A 48 -0.43 9.46 8.88
C VAL A 48 0.06 9.03 10.26
N ARG A 49 0.45 7.77 10.42
CA ARG A 49 0.90 7.17 11.67
C ARG A 49 1.97 6.12 11.39
N GLY A 50 2.80 5.84 12.38
CA GLY A 50 3.85 4.83 12.33
C GLY A 50 4.38 4.53 13.73
N MET A 51 5.33 3.62 13.82
CA MET A 51 6.02 3.25 15.05
C MET A 51 7.39 3.92 15.08
N LEU A 52 7.62 4.78 16.06
CA LEU A 52 8.90 5.47 16.25
C LEU A 52 9.80 4.65 17.18
N SER A 53 11.03 4.36 16.75
CA SER A 53 12.07 3.77 17.59
C SER A 53 13.16 4.78 17.88
N THR A 54 13.54 4.91 19.15
CA THR A 54 14.57 5.82 19.66
C THR A 54 15.55 5.07 20.57
N LEU A 55 16.76 5.60 20.72
CA LEU A 55 17.76 5.06 21.65
C LEU A 55 17.73 5.75 23.03
N SER A 56 16.97 6.83 23.15
CA SER A 56 16.79 7.63 24.36
C SER A 56 15.33 8.06 24.47
N HIS A 57 14.90 8.37 25.70
CA HIS A 57 13.59 8.99 25.93
C HIS A 57 13.49 10.38 25.31
N ASP A 58 14.62 11.03 25.07
CA ASP A 58 14.71 12.36 24.51
C ASP A 58 15.41 12.34 23.14
N LEU A 59 14.69 12.76 22.09
CA LEU A 59 15.23 12.92 20.74
C LEU A 59 16.24 14.07 20.62
N LEU A 60 16.25 15.02 21.57
CA LEU A 60 17.24 16.10 21.62
C LEU A 60 18.61 15.59 22.09
N GLY A 61 18.62 14.59 22.99
CA GLY A 61 19.86 13.96 23.47
C GLY A 61 20.51 13.01 22.46
N ASN A 62 19.69 12.31 21.66
CA ASN A 62 20.16 11.50 20.53
C ASN A 62 19.13 11.58 19.39
N PRO A 63 19.44 12.30 18.30
CA PRO A 63 18.47 12.53 17.24
C PRO A 63 18.26 11.28 16.37
N LYS A 64 19.13 10.27 16.47
CA LYS A 64 19.03 9.06 15.65
C LYS A 64 17.77 8.28 16.01
N CYS A 65 16.91 8.10 15.02
CA CYS A 65 15.66 7.37 15.17
C CYS A 65 15.33 6.60 13.90
N SER A 66 14.33 5.73 14.00
CA SER A 66 13.68 5.14 12.84
C SER A 66 12.17 5.21 12.95
N LEU A 67 11.49 5.44 11.83
CA LEU A 67 10.04 5.40 11.72
C LEU A 67 9.64 4.21 10.85
N LEU A 68 8.94 3.26 11.45
CA LEU A 68 8.30 2.15 10.73
C LEU A 68 6.88 2.53 10.33
N VAL A 69 6.55 2.31 9.07
CA VAL A 69 5.23 2.54 8.48
C VAL A 69 4.79 1.26 7.78
N ALA A 70 3.69 0.67 8.23
CA ALA A 70 3.03 -0.43 7.54
C ALA A 70 1.89 0.12 6.67
N ARG A 71 1.81 -0.30 5.40
CA ARG A 71 0.69 0.06 4.53
C ARG A 71 -0.64 -0.41 5.13
N ASP A 72 -0.65 -1.66 5.58
CA ASP A 72 -1.71 -2.25 6.38
C ASP A 72 -1.09 -2.82 7.68
N PRO A 73 -1.36 -2.22 8.85
CA PRO A 73 -0.83 -2.68 10.12
C PRO A 73 -1.28 -4.09 10.54
N GLU A 74 -2.38 -4.60 9.98
CA GLU A 74 -2.91 -5.93 10.30
C GLU A 74 -2.38 -7.02 9.35
N ASP A 75 -1.81 -6.64 8.21
CA ASP A 75 -1.29 -7.56 7.21
C ASP A 75 0.24 -7.56 7.14
N MET A 76 0.83 -8.56 7.80
CA MET A 76 2.28 -8.77 7.85
C MET A 76 2.90 -9.11 6.49
N THR A 77 2.10 -9.46 5.48
CA THR A 77 2.57 -9.74 4.11
C THR A 77 2.61 -8.49 3.24
N ASP A 78 2.01 -7.37 3.67
CA ASP A 78 2.04 -6.12 2.92
C ASP A 78 3.41 -5.40 3.03
N LEU A 79 3.51 -4.25 2.37
CA LEU A 79 4.64 -3.35 2.40
C LEU A 79 4.81 -2.73 3.79
N VAL A 80 6.00 -2.95 4.36
CA VAL A 80 6.50 -2.28 5.55
C VAL A 80 7.74 -1.46 5.17
N ILE A 81 7.74 -0.20 5.54
CA ILE A 81 8.80 0.77 5.22
C ILE A 81 9.43 1.24 6.53
N THR A 82 10.75 1.25 6.60
CA THR A 82 11.51 1.80 7.73
C THR A 82 12.37 2.96 7.24
N VAL A 83 12.06 4.16 7.73
CA VAL A 83 12.85 5.37 7.48
C VAL A 83 13.85 5.53 8.62
N HIS A 84 15.15 5.45 8.34
CA HIS A 84 16.20 5.76 9.29
C HIS A 84 16.68 7.20 9.06
N GLY A 85 16.83 7.97 10.13
CA GLY A 85 17.22 9.37 10.01
C GLY A 85 17.55 10.02 11.34
N ASP A 86 17.70 11.35 11.29
CA ASP A 86 17.89 12.19 12.48
C ASP A 86 16.66 13.08 12.66
N ALA A 87 16.08 13.05 13.87
CA ALA A 87 15.03 13.99 14.26
C ALA A 87 15.65 15.35 14.56
N VAL A 88 15.22 16.37 13.83
CA VAL A 88 15.66 17.76 14.00
C VAL A 88 14.46 18.64 14.35
N ALA A 89 14.67 19.61 15.22
CA ALA A 89 13.66 20.63 15.50
C ALA A 89 13.36 21.44 14.25
N VAL A 90 12.08 21.67 13.97
CA VAL A 90 11.66 22.60 12.92
C VAL A 90 12.00 24.02 13.39
N THR A 91 12.65 24.80 12.51
CA THR A 91 13.02 26.18 12.79
C THR A 91 11.80 27.09 12.81
N GLU A 92 11.88 28.27 13.45
CA GLU A 92 10.75 29.22 13.47
C GLU A 92 10.39 29.70 12.05
N GLN A 93 11.34 29.76 11.12
CA GLN A 93 11.09 30.10 9.71
C GLN A 93 10.29 29.02 8.97
N GLU A 94 10.44 27.74 9.34
CA GLU A 94 9.75 26.61 8.69
C GLU A 94 8.45 26.21 9.40
N LYS A 95 8.19 26.77 10.58
CA LYS A 95 7.10 26.35 11.48
C LYS A 95 5.71 26.45 10.85
N GLU A 96 5.42 27.53 10.14
CA GLU A 96 4.12 27.72 9.48
C GLU A 96 3.88 26.66 8.41
N ALA A 97 4.89 26.38 7.58
CA ALA A 97 4.81 25.37 6.53
C ALA A 97 4.68 23.95 7.12
N ALA A 98 5.44 23.64 8.18
CA ALA A 98 5.34 22.37 8.88
C ALA A 98 3.96 22.17 9.53
N ARG A 99 3.43 23.22 10.17
CA ARG A 99 2.09 23.22 10.75
C ARG A 99 1.02 22.98 9.69
N ALA A 100 1.08 23.70 8.57
CA ALA A 100 0.14 23.52 7.46
C ALA A 100 0.18 22.09 6.89
N ALA A 101 1.39 21.54 6.68
CA ALA A 101 1.58 20.17 6.22
C ALA A 101 1.00 19.15 7.23
N TYR A 102 1.27 19.32 8.53
CA TYR A 102 0.76 18.43 9.57
C TYR A 102 -0.77 18.46 9.67
N LEU A 103 -1.39 19.66 9.70
CA LEU A 103 -2.83 19.81 9.81
C LEU A 103 -3.58 19.34 8.55
N SER A 104 -2.93 19.33 7.38
CA SER A 104 -3.52 18.72 6.17
C SER A 104 -3.78 17.21 6.35
N LYS A 105 -3.03 16.55 7.24
CA LYS A 105 -3.13 15.12 7.55
C LYS A 105 -3.85 14.84 8.87
N HIS A 106 -3.79 15.81 9.78
CA HIS A 106 -4.42 15.76 11.11
C HIS A 106 -5.31 16.99 11.34
N PRO A 107 -6.46 17.14 10.64
CA PRO A 107 -7.28 18.36 10.69
C PRO A 107 -7.78 18.75 12.09
N ASN A 108 -7.91 17.77 12.99
CA ASN A 108 -8.44 17.96 14.34
C ASN A 108 -7.35 18.14 15.41
N ALA A 109 -6.08 18.26 15.03
CA ALA A 109 -4.96 18.36 15.96
C ALA A 109 -4.76 19.79 16.50
N PHE A 110 -5.75 20.32 17.23
CA PHE A 110 -5.68 21.68 17.79
C PHE A 110 -4.57 21.87 18.85
N TRP A 111 -4.12 20.77 19.47
CA TRP A 111 -3.06 20.79 20.49
C TRP A 111 -1.67 21.16 19.94
N VAL A 112 -1.49 21.22 18.62
CA VAL A 112 -0.20 21.61 18.02
C VAL A 112 0.20 23.06 18.33
N ASP A 113 -0.76 23.88 18.79
CA ASP A 113 -0.54 25.26 19.20
C ASP A 113 -0.28 25.41 20.71
N PHE A 114 -0.26 24.31 21.47
CA PHE A 114 0.09 24.33 22.89
C PHE A 114 1.59 24.57 23.08
N GLY A 115 1.96 25.27 24.16
CA GLY A 115 3.34 25.71 24.40
C GLY A 115 4.32 24.57 24.72
N ASP A 116 3.82 23.39 25.05
CA ASP A 116 4.57 22.15 25.26
C ASP A 116 4.69 21.27 24.00
N PHE A 117 4.07 21.67 22.88
CA PHE A 117 4.16 20.97 21.61
C PHE A 117 5.27 21.54 20.74
N GLN A 118 6.05 20.67 20.10
CA GLN A 118 7.11 21.05 19.16
C GLN A 118 7.04 20.21 17.89
N PHE A 119 7.15 20.88 16.73
CA PHE A 119 7.33 20.20 15.46
C PHE A 119 8.77 19.72 15.31
N MET A 120 8.92 18.42 15.02
CA MET A 120 10.18 17.78 14.68
C MET A 120 10.07 17.19 13.28
N ARG A 121 11.18 17.20 12.54
CA ARG A 121 11.30 16.59 11.22
C ARG A 121 12.35 15.49 11.28
N ILE A 122 12.02 14.29 10.79
CA ILE A 122 13.03 13.26 10.55
C ILE A 122 13.67 13.56 9.21
N GLU A 123 14.97 13.85 9.19
CA GLU A 123 15.75 13.93 7.96
C GLU A 123 16.20 12.53 7.54
N PRO A 124 15.65 11.97 6.43
CA PRO A 124 15.97 10.61 6.04
C PRO A 124 17.44 10.49 5.65
N LYS A 125 18.08 9.41 6.10
CA LYS A 125 19.40 8.94 5.64
C LYS A 125 19.25 7.79 4.68
N VAL A 126 18.43 6.80 5.05
CA VAL A 126 18.10 5.64 4.23
C VAL A 126 16.65 5.24 4.49
N VAL A 127 15.95 4.87 3.42
CA VAL A 127 14.59 4.34 3.46
C VAL A 127 14.65 2.89 3.02
N ARG A 128 14.29 1.98 3.92
CA ARG A 128 14.27 0.53 3.67
C ARG A 128 12.85 0.05 3.54
N TYR A 129 12.65 -1.02 2.78
CA TYR A 129 11.35 -1.66 2.72
C TYR A 129 11.47 -3.19 2.65
N VAL A 130 10.39 -3.83 3.07
CA VAL A 130 10.14 -5.25 2.86
C VAL A 130 8.66 -5.41 2.50
N SER A 131 8.34 -6.32 1.60
CA SER A 131 6.98 -6.67 1.21
C SER A 131 6.89 -8.16 0.92
N GLY A 132 5.72 -8.76 1.10
CA GLY A 132 5.50 -10.17 0.79
C GLY A 132 6.19 -11.12 1.77
N VAL A 133 6.39 -10.71 3.02
CA VAL A 133 6.97 -11.58 4.06
C VAL A 133 6.13 -12.86 4.17
N ALA A 134 6.81 -14.01 4.24
CA ALA A 134 6.19 -15.34 4.25
C ALA A 134 5.37 -15.68 2.99
N THR A 135 5.64 -15.01 1.86
CA THR A 135 5.05 -15.33 0.55
C THR A 135 6.14 -15.65 -0.48
N ALA A 136 5.75 -16.21 -1.63
CA ALA A 136 6.67 -16.41 -2.76
C ALA A 136 7.15 -15.09 -3.40
N LEU A 137 6.47 -13.97 -3.13
CA LEU A 137 6.73 -12.66 -3.73
C LEU A 137 7.49 -11.73 -2.75
N LEU A 138 8.44 -12.29 -1.99
CA LEU A 138 9.27 -11.51 -1.07
C LEU A 138 10.12 -10.49 -1.83
N GLY A 139 9.90 -9.21 -1.54
CA GLY A 139 10.67 -8.09 -2.07
C GLY A 139 11.28 -7.28 -0.95
N SER A 140 12.51 -6.81 -1.15
CA SER A 140 13.17 -5.88 -0.23
C SER A 140 14.15 -4.99 -0.98
N GLY A 141 14.50 -3.87 -0.36
CA GLY A 141 15.46 -2.94 -0.91
C GLY A 141 15.63 -1.71 -0.03
N GLU A 142 16.52 -0.82 -0.46
CA GLU A 142 16.79 0.43 0.22
C GLU A 142 17.08 1.55 -0.77
N PHE A 143 16.80 2.78 -0.35
CA PHE A 143 17.03 4.00 -1.11
C PHE A 143 17.69 5.04 -0.22
N LEU A 144 18.66 5.74 -0.79
CA LEU A 144 19.32 6.86 -0.14
C LEU A 144 18.43 8.10 -0.14
N LYS A 145 18.80 9.09 0.68
CA LYS A 145 18.11 10.38 0.84
C LYS A 145 17.79 11.04 -0.51
N GLU A 146 18.75 11.07 -1.42
CA GLU A 146 18.66 11.78 -2.70
C GLU A 146 17.67 11.10 -3.64
N GLU A 147 17.69 9.76 -3.70
CA GLU A 147 16.76 8.95 -4.50
C GLU A 147 15.33 9.11 -4.00
N TYR A 148 15.12 9.00 -2.68
CA TYR A 148 13.82 9.20 -2.04
C TYR A 148 13.27 10.62 -2.27
N LYS A 149 14.13 11.63 -2.17
CA LYS A 149 13.73 13.04 -2.36
C LYS A 149 13.39 13.35 -3.82
N ALA A 150 14.06 12.71 -4.78
CA ALA A 150 13.82 12.92 -6.21
C ALA A 150 12.53 12.23 -6.71
N ALA A 151 12.09 11.18 -6.03
CA ALA A 151 10.89 10.45 -6.40
C ALA A 151 9.60 11.24 -6.20
N LYS A 152 8.61 10.96 -7.04
CA LYS A 152 7.32 11.64 -7.04
C LYS A 152 6.28 10.80 -6.32
N VAL A 153 5.39 11.49 -5.61
CA VAL A 153 4.17 10.89 -5.07
C VAL A 153 3.21 10.68 -6.23
N ASP A 154 2.60 9.51 -6.32
CA ASP A 154 1.57 9.24 -7.31
C ASP A 154 0.34 10.14 -7.07
N PRO A 155 -0.11 10.90 -8.09
CA PRO A 155 -1.18 11.87 -7.93
C PRO A 155 -2.56 11.23 -7.79
N ILE A 156 -2.72 9.96 -8.18
CA ILE A 156 -4.00 9.23 -8.15
C ILE A 156 -4.23 8.54 -6.80
N ALA A 157 -3.15 8.16 -6.10
CA ALA A 157 -3.23 7.50 -4.80
C ALA A 157 -4.02 8.26 -3.73
N GLN A 158 -4.14 9.59 -3.84
CA GLN A 158 -5.00 10.39 -2.96
C GLN A 158 -6.50 10.02 -3.03
N PHE A 159 -6.94 9.40 -4.14
CA PHE A 159 -8.31 8.96 -4.35
C PHE A 159 -8.55 7.50 -3.94
N SER A 160 -7.53 6.80 -3.43
CA SER A 160 -7.60 5.39 -3.02
C SER A 160 -8.82 5.10 -2.14
N LYS A 161 -8.90 5.73 -0.96
CA LYS A 161 -10.00 5.48 -0.01
C LYS A 161 -11.41 5.71 -0.60
N PRO A 162 -11.74 6.87 -1.21
CA PRO A 162 -13.09 7.06 -1.76
C PRO A 162 -13.41 6.14 -2.93
N VAL A 163 -12.43 5.79 -3.78
CA VAL A 163 -12.67 4.87 -4.91
C VAL A 163 -12.85 3.44 -4.42
N SER A 164 -11.93 2.92 -3.60
CA SER A 164 -12.00 1.55 -3.09
C SER A 164 -13.25 1.33 -2.23
N SER A 165 -13.61 2.27 -1.36
CA SER A 165 -14.82 2.16 -0.53
C SER A 165 -16.10 2.09 -1.38
N HIS A 166 -16.20 2.87 -2.45
CA HIS A 166 -17.36 2.85 -3.33
C HIS A 166 -17.42 1.54 -4.14
N MET A 167 -16.29 1.12 -4.72
CA MET A 167 -16.21 -0.13 -5.49
C MET A 167 -16.53 -1.34 -4.62
N ASN A 168 -15.97 -1.42 -3.42
CA ASN A 168 -16.16 -2.56 -2.52
C ASN A 168 -17.59 -2.66 -1.97
N ARG A 169 -18.28 -1.53 -1.78
CA ARG A 169 -19.65 -1.52 -1.26
C ARG A 169 -20.69 -1.76 -2.35
N ASP A 170 -20.54 -1.07 -3.47
CA ASP A 170 -21.62 -0.95 -4.48
C ASP A 170 -21.33 -1.78 -5.74
N HIS A 171 -20.08 -2.21 -5.98
CA HIS A 171 -19.58 -2.79 -7.25
C HIS A 171 -18.61 -3.98 -7.04
N ALA A 172 -18.82 -4.80 -6.01
CA ALA A 172 -17.93 -5.93 -5.72
C ALA A 172 -17.90 -6.98 -6.84
N GLU A 173 -19.06 -7.30 -7.43
CA GLU A 173 -19.14 -8.25 -8.56
C GLU A 173 -18.48 -7.69 -9.84
N ASP A 174 -18.54 -6.38 -10.07
CA ASP A 174 -17.84 -5.73 -11.18
C ASP A 174 -16.31 -5.87 -11.01
N THR A 175 -15.81 -5.66 -9.79
CA THR A 175 -14.38 -5.81 -9.47
C THR A 175 -13.92 -7.25 -9.71
N LYS A 176 -14.71 -8.24 -9.29
CA LYS A 176 -14.46 -9.66 -9.54
C LYS A 176 -14.44 -9.99 -11.03
N ALA A 177 -15.39 -9.47 -11.81
CA ALA A 177 -15.45 -9.68 -13.26
C ALA A 177 -14.20 -9.12 -13.95
N ILE A 178 -13.79 -7.90 -13.58
CA ILE A 178 -12.55 -7.27 -14.08
C ILE A 178 -11.34 -8.14 -13.74
N VAL A 179 -11.18 -8.55 -12.47
CA VAL A 179 -10.02 -9.36 -12.04
C VAL A 179 -9.96 -10.67 -12.83
N ARG A 180 -11.08 -11.40 -12.96
CA ARG A 180 -11.13 -12.65 -13.73
C ARG A 180 -10.72 -12.45 -15.18
N HIS A 181 -11.23 -11.40 -15.83
CA HIS A 181 -10.95 -11.13 -17.24
C HIS A 181 -9.49 -10.72 -17.47
N TRP A 182 -9.00 -9.76 -16.70
CA TRP A 182 -7.71 -9.11 -16.95
C TRP A 182 -6.51 -9.88 -16.39
N THR A 183 -6.73 -10.81 -15.45
CA THR A 183 -5.67 -11.66 -14.89
C THR A 183 -5.77 -13.12 -15.35
N SER A 184 -6.91 -13.53 -15.92
CA SER A 184 -7.24 -14.94 -16.19
C SER A 184 -7.27 -15.85 -14.95
N ILE A 185 -7.24 -15.27 -13.74
CA ILE A 185 -7.26 -16.00 -12.47
C ILE A 185 -8.73 -16.17 -12.03
N PRO A 186 -9.19 -17.41 -11.77
CA PRO A 186 -10.56 -17.65 -11.32
C PRO A 186 -10.74 -17.28 -9.85
N VAL A 187 -10.99 -16.00 -9.57
CA VAL A 187 -11.22 -15.48 -8.21
C VAL A 187 -12.67 -15.66 -7.77
N ASP A 188 -12.92 -16.04 -6.52
CA ASP A 188 -14.25 -16.16 -5.92
C ASP A 188 -14.81 -14.80 -5.46
N SER A 189 -13.91 -13.94 -4.99
CA SER A 189 -14.16 -12.57 -4.55
C SER A 189 -12.93 -11.69 -4.86
N ALA A 190 -13.12 -10.37 -4.92
CA ALA A 190 -12.04 -9.41 -5.05
C ALA A 190 -12.38 -8.12 -4.30
N TYR A 191 -11.56 -7.77 -3.32
CA TYR A 191 -11.70 -6.55 -2.51
C TYR A 191 -10.58 -5.56 -2.86
N MET A 192 -10.93 -4.38 -3.35
CA MET A 192 -9.98 -3.35 -3.73
C MET A 192 -9.28 -2.76 -2.49
N LEU A 193 -7.95 -2.80 -2.48
CA LEU A 193 -7.11 -2.32 -1.38
C LEU A 193 -6.71 -0.86 -1.59
N ASP A 194 -6.07 -0.60 -2.73
CA ASP A 194 -5.55 0.72 -3.09
C ASP A 194 -5.53 0.93 -4.60
N ILE A 195 -5.24 2.16 -5.01
CA ILE A 195 -5.15 2.59 -6.40
C ILE A 195 -3.95 3.54 -6.56
N ASP A 196 -3.34 3.50 -7.73
CA ASP A 196 -2.36 4.45 -8.23
C ASP A 196 -2.65 4.76 -9.71
N SER A 197 -1.83 5.59 -10.35
CA SER A 197 -2.06 5.98 -11.73
C SER A 197 -1.91 4.85 -12.75
N LEU A 198 -1.34 3.71 -12.39
CA LEU A 198 -1.13 2.56 -13.27
C LEU A 198 -2.12 1.42 -13.04
N GLY A 199 -2.96 1.48 -12.01
CA GLY A 199 -3.90 0.40 -11.69
C GLY A 199 -4.32 0.39 -10.22
N PHE A 200 -4.82 -0.76 -9.77
CA PHE A 200 -5.24 -0.98 -8.39
C PHE A 200 -4.79 -2.35 -7.89
N ASN A 201 -4.64 -2.51 -6.57
CA ASN A 201 -4.40 -3.81 -5.95
C ASN A 201 -5.70 -4.34 -5.33
N VAL A 202 -5.92 -5.65 -5.39
CA VAL A 202 -7.04 -6.33 -4.74
C VAL A 202 -6.54 -7.42 -3.80
N ASN A 203 -7.28 -7.67 -2.72
CA ASN A 203 -7.23 -8.93 -1.99
C ASN A 203 -8.34 -9.83 -2.56
N ALA A 204 -7.94 -10.89 -3.25
CA ALA A 204 -8.84 -11.81 -3.90
C ALA A 204 -8.83 -13.17 -3.19
N THR A 205 -9.98 -13.83 -3.13
CA THR A 205 -10.03 -15.24 -2.70
C THR A 205 -9.95 -16.14 -3.93
N CYS A 206 -9.00 -17.07 -3.96
CA CYS A 206 -8.88 -18.13 -4.95
C CYS A 206 -8.90 -19.47 -4.23
N GLN A 207 -9.88 -20.33 -4.50
CA GLN A 207 -9.94 -21.69 -3.93
C GLN A 207 -9.83 -21.68 -2.38
N GLY A 208 -10.47 -20.71 -1.74
CA GLY A 208 -10.42 -20.53 -0.28
C GLY A 208 -9.13 -19.90 0.28
N THR A 209 -8.16 -19.54 -0.56
CA THR A 209 -6.94 -18.84 -0.16
C THR A 209 -7.00 -17.36 -0.56
N SER A 210 -6.66 -16.46 0.36
CA SER A 210 -6.53 -15.03 0.07
C SER A 210 -5.19 -14.72 -0.57
N VAL A 211 -5.20 -14.00 -1.69
CA VAL A 211 -4.02 -13.59 -2.46
C VAL A 211 -4.16 -12.14 -2.90
N LYS A 212 -3.04 -11.41 -2.92
CA LYS A 212 -3.01 -10.06 -3.49
C LYS A 212 -2.74 -10.13 -4.97
N LEU A 213 -3.54 -9.40 -5.76
CA LEU A 213 -3.39 -9.30 -7.19
C LEU A 213 -3.32 -7.84 -7.62
N ARG A 214 -2.35 -7.53 -8.47
CA ARG A 214 -2.26 -6.26 -9.18
C ARG A 214 -3.17 -6.28 -10.39
N VAL A 215 -4.02 -5.28 -10.55
CA VAL A 215 -4.81 -5.09 -11.78
C VAL A 215 -4.35 -3.80 -12.47
N PRO A 216 -3.52 -3.88 -13.52
CA PRO A 216 -3.06 -2.70 -14.24
C PRO A 216 -4.20 -2.11 -15.08
N PHE A 217 -4.27 -0.79 -15.15
CA PHE A 217 -5.08 -0.10 -16.14
C PHE A 217 -4.52 -0.32 -17.56
N THR A 218 -5.36 -0.16 -18.56
CA THR A 218 -4.97 -0.22 -19.98
C THR A 218 -3.99 0.89 -20.38
N ARG A 219 -3.98 1.99 -19.62
CA ARG A 219 -3.04 3.12 -19.72
C ARG A 219 -2.98 3.87 -18.38
N ARG A 220 -2.00 4.76 -18.24
CA ARG A 220 -1.89 5.62 -17.06
C ARG A 220 -3.13 6.53 -16.93
N ALA A 221 -3.74 6.53 -15.74
CA ALA A 221 -4.81 7.45 -15.35
C ALA A 221 -4.23 8.84 -15.04
N VAL A 222 -4.86 9.90 -15.56
CA VAL A 222 -4.36 11.28 -15.38
C VAL A 222 -5.07 12.06 -14.27
N ASP A 223 -6.31 11.69 -13.94
CA ASP A 223 -7.08 12.31 -12.87
C ASP A 223 -8.16 11.37 -12.31
N ARG A 224 -8.94 11.85 -11.32
CA ARG A 224 -10.02 11.08 -10.69
C ARG A 224 -11.13 10.66 -11.65
N LYS A 225 -11.49 11.50 -12.63
CA LYS A 225 -12.54 11.17 -13.60
C LYS A 225 -12.04 10.07 -14.53
N ASP A 226 -10.77 10.15 -14.92
CA ASP A 226 -10.13 9.18 -15.80
C ASP A 226 -10.01 7.79 -15.17
N VAL A 227 -9.75 7.71 -13.86
CA VAL A 227 -9.86 6.44 -13.10
C VAL A 227 -11.22 5.77 -13.30
N LYS A 228 -12.31 6.53 -13.16
CA LYS A 228 -13.66 6.00 -13.36
C LYS A 228 -13.84 5.53 -14.81
N THR A 229 -13.39 6.32 -15.78
CA THR A 229 -13.47 5.95 -17.21
C THR A 229 -12.77 4.62 -17.46
N LEU A 230 -11.54 4.44 -16.96
CA LEU A 230 -10.76 3.21 -17.13
C LEU A 230 -11.42 1.99 -16.48
N ILE A 231 -11.97 2.12 -15.26
CA ILE A 231 -12.68 1.02 -14.60
C ILE A 231 -13.91 0.60 -15.42
N VAL A 232 -14.67 1.57 -15.96
CA VAL A 232 -15.85 1.28 -16.81
C VAL A 232 -15.43 0.61 -18.12
N GLU A 233 -14.37 1.09 -18.78
CA GLU A 233 -13.84 0.47 -20.00
C GLU A 233 -13.39 -0.98 -19.74
N MET A 234 -12.67 -1.21 -18.64
CA MET A 234 -12.23 -2.54 -18.23
C MET A 234 -13.39 -3.47 -17.91
N LEU A 235 -14.45 -2.97 -17.28
CA LEU A 235 -15.67 -3.71 -17.00
C LEU A 235 -16.40 -4.09 -18.30
N GLN A 236 -16.55 -3.15 -19.23
CA GLN A 236 -17.18 -3.40 -20.54
C GLN A 236 -16.43 -4.49 -21.33
N ALA A 237 -15.10 -4.49 -21.28
CA ALA A 237 -14.28 -5.55 -21.88
C ALA A 237 -14.47 -6.92 -21.18
N ALA A 238 -14.73 -6.91 -19.88
CA ALA A 238 -14.95 -8.10 -19.07
C ALA A 238 -16.36 -8.70 -19.21
N GLN A 239 -17.33 -7.93 -19.69
CA GLN A 239 -18.67 -8.43 -19.92
C GLN A 239 -18.68 -9.45 -21.07
N PRO A 240 -19.45 -10.55 -20.95
CA PRO A 240 -19.63 -11.48 -22.06
C PRO A 240 -20.16 -10.72 -23.26
N LYS A 241 -19.59 -10.94 -24.45
CA LYS A 241 -20.25 -10.50 -25.68
C LYS A 241 -21.50 -11.35 -25.83
N ASP A 242 -22.67 -10.75 -25.69
CA ASP A 242 -23.93 -11.40 -26.06
C ASP A 242 -23.77 -11.93 -27.50
N SER A 243 -23.86 -13.25 -27.62
CA SER A 243 -23.73 -13.99 -28.88
C SER A 243 -25.11 -14.16 -29.52
#